data_AF-A0A3B0VBT3-F1
#
_entry.id   AF-A0A3B0VBT3-F1
#
_cell.length_a   1.000
_cell.length_b   1.000
_cell.length_c   1.000
_cell.angle_alpha   90.00
_cell.angle_beta   90.00
_cell.angle_gamma   90.00
#
_symmetry.space_group_name_H-M   'P 1'
#
loop_
_entity.id
_entity.type
_entity.pdbx_description
1 polymer ?
#
loop_
_entity_poly.entity_id
_entity_poly.type
_entity_poly.pdbx_seq_one_letter_code
_entity_poly.pdbx_strand_id
1 'polypeptide(L)'
;MQTDIGESITYEVKKDVASRYFGFRKLIEDDKLALREGISRHSLILEKRISFELIRIYILLKDEELIERFLTISGLNKQMFYDPYLTESATIRQRVFAGIRLRGLTRKGRYKNAVLDCYERLTIHVEQYRARFAELNDEQKMIGEEIKIFYQKNDLSAIMGFLRSLDAVDNPLEGGMAPAMVDEMDDKLRISPPPAIDYYLPLMPPLTPLAEVKGELKRLSALAFKRHKDDILAFLAAHRASETEVCRR
;
A
#
# COMPACT_ATOMS: atom_id res chain seq x y z
N MET A 1 33.27 47.72 23.58
CA MET A 1 32.22 47.06 24.40
C MET A 1 30.81 47.11 23.79
N GLN A 2 30.56 47.81 22.67
CA GLN A 2 29.26 47.76 21.97
C GLN A 2 29.20 46.71 20.84
N THR A 3 30.35 46.27 20.33
CA THR A 3 30.47 45.28 19.23
C THR A 3 30.01 43.87 19.64
N ASP A 4 30.27 43.49 20.89
CA ASP A 4 30.00 42.15 21.45
C ASP A 4 28.50 41.81 21.55
N ILE A 5 27.66 42.84 21.77
CA ILE A 5 26.20 42.67 21.89
C ILE A 5 25.55 42.47 20.52
N GLY A 6 26.06 43.16 19.48
CA GLY A 6 25.57 43.02 18.12
C GLY A 6 25.84 41.63 17.55
N GLU A 7 27.07 41.14 17.71
CA GLU A 7 27.47 39.79 17.30
C GLU A 7 26.68 38.71 18.04
N SER A 8 26.45 38.88 19.36
CA SER A 8 25.64 37.96 20.15
C SER A 8 24.17 37.92 19.69
N ILE A 9 23.57 39.07 19.37
CA ILE A 9 22.19 39.15 18.86
C ILE A 9 22.10 38.51 17.46
N THR A 10 23.03 38.81 16.56
CA THR A 10 23.09 38.21 15.22
C THR A 10 23.21 36.69 15.31
N TYR A 11 24.07 36.17 16.19
CA TYR A 11 24.23 34.74 16.42
C TYR A 11 22.94 34.08 16.92
N GLU A 12 22.28 34.66 17.92
CA GLU A 12 21.03 34.12 18.47
C GLU A 12 19.89 34.14 17.43
N VAL A 13 19.80 35.18 16.61
CA VAL A 13 18.82 35.26 15.51
C VAL A 13 19.08 34.18 14.46
N LYS A 14 20.35 33.99 14.03
CA LYS A 14 20.73 32.93 13.08
C LYS A 14 20.37 31.55 13.62
N LYS A 15 20.67 31.32 14.91
CA LYS A 15 20.39 30.06 15.61
C LYS A 15 18.89 29.78 15.74
N ASP A 16 18.07 30.77 16.08
CA ASP A 16 16.61 30.61 16.17
C ASP A 16 16.00 30.31 14.80
N VAL A 17 16.40 31.06 13.76
CA VAL A 17 15.95 30.82 12.37
C VAL A 17 16.32 29.41 11.91
N ALA A 18 17.57 28.99 12.10
CA ALA A 18 18.03 27.65 11.75
C ALA A 18 17.27 26.57 12.54
N SER A 19 17.10 26.76 13.85
CA SER A 19 16.42 25.80 14.73
C SER A 19 14.97 25.58 14.32
N ARG A 20 14.26 26.66 13.95
CA ARG A 20 12.90 26.56 13.42
C ARG A 20 12.85 25.85 12.07
N TYR A 21 13.70 26.26 11.13
CA TYR A 21 13.76 25.65 9.80
C TYR A 21 14.03 24.14 9.86
N PHE A 22 15.11 23.75 10.53
CA PHE A 22 15.51 22.34 10.63
C PHE A 22 14.57 21.53 11.52
N GLY A 23 13.93 22.16 12.51
CA GLY A 23 12.88 21.54 13.32
C GLY A 23 11.66 21.14 12.48
N PHE A 24 11.12 22.07 11.69
CA PHE A 24 10.00 21.76 10.78
C PHE A 24 10.39 20.79 9.67
N ARG A 25 11.58 20.93 9.09
CA ARG A 25 12.08 19.98 8.08
C ARG A 25 12.18 18.57 8.64
N LYS A 26 12.65 18.43 9.88
CA LYS A 26 12.75 17.12 10.54
C LYS A 26 11.38 16.48 10.71
N LEU A 27 10.38 17.23 11.16
CA LEU A 27 8.99 16.72 11.28
C LEU A 27 8.49 16.17 9.94
N ILE A 28 8.61 16.96 8.86
CA ILE A 28 8.18 16.53 7.52
C ILE A 28 8.92 15.28 7.04
N GLU A 29 10.23 15.18 7.30
CA GLU A 29 11.00 13.99 6.92
C GLU A 29 10.65 12.75 7.76
N ASP A 30 10.34 12.94 9.05
CA ASP A 30 9.85 11.88 9.93
C ASP A 30 8.47 11.38 9.45
N ASP A 31 7.58 12.28 9.03
CA ASP A 31 6.26 11.92 8.48
C ASP A 31 6.38 11.19 7.13
N LYS A 32 7.30 11.63 6.25
CA LYS A 32 7.63 10.92 5.00
C LYS A 32 8.21 9.53 5.26
N LEU A 33 8.98 9.35 6.33
CA LEU A 33 9.49 8.04 6.72
C LEU A 33 8.34 7.15 7.22
N ALA A 34 7.49 7.67 8.10
CA ALA A 34 6.32 6.96 8.62
C ALA A 34 5.38 6.50 7.48
N LEU A 35 5.11 7.37 6.50
CA LEU A 35 4.33 7.02 5.31
C LEU A 35 4.96 5.85 4.53
N ARG A 36 6.27 5.88 4.27
CA ARG A 36 6.99 4.80 3.56
C ARG A 36 6.94 3.47 4.31
N GLU A 37 7.07 3.52 5.63
CA GLU A 37 6.94 2.33 6.47
C GLU A 37 5.50 1.79 6.47
N GLY A 38 4.51 2.67 6.52
CA GLY A 38 3.08 2.35 6.44
C GLY A 38 2.73 1.64 5.13
N ILE A 39 3.18 2.19 3.99
CA ILE A 39 3.06 1.56 2.67
C ILE A 39 3.61 0.14 2.70
N SER A 40 4.87 -0.02 3.13
CA SER A 40 5.56 -1.32 3.09
C SER A 40 4.92 -2.38 4.00
N ARG A 41 4.53 -2.00 5.21
CA ARG A 41 4.00 -2.92 6.23
C ARG A 41 2.63 -3.47 5.87
N HIS A 42 1.75 -2.62 5.33
CA HIS A 42 0.34 -2.97 5.13
C HIS A 42 0.03 -3.49 3.74
N SER A 43 0.75 -3.01 2.71
CA SER A 43 0.66 -3.50 1.33
C SER A 43 0.89 -5.01 1.26
N LEU A 44 2.04 -5.47 1.76
CA LEU A 44 2.48 -6.85 1.56
C LEU A 44 1.50 -7.86 2.18
N ILE A 45 0.89 -7.52 3.32
CA ILE A 45 -0.04 -8.41 4.01
C ILE A 45 -1.37 -8.47 3.27
N LEU A 46 -1.92 -7.31 2.87
CA LEU A 46 -3.23 -7.25 2.21
C LEU A 46 -3.14 -7.80 0.78
N GLU A 47 -2.09 -7.49 0.03
CA GLU A 47 -1.85 -8.04 -1.30
C GLU A 47 -1.70 -9.57 -1.28
N LYS A 48 -0.99 -10.12 -0.29
CA LYS A 48 -0.90 -11.57 -0.10
C LYS A 48 -2.26 -12.20 0.19
N ARG A 49 -3.08 -11.57 1.04
CA ARG A 49 -4.42 -12.06 1.39
C ARG A 49 -5.34 -12.05 0.17
N ILE A 50 -5.37 -10.96 -0.59
CA ILE A 50 -6.14 -10.84 -1.84
C ILE A 50 -5.68 -11.90 -2.84
N SER A 51 -4.37 -11.98 -3.09
CA SER A 51 -3.78 -12.98 -3.99
C SER A 51 -4.15 -14.40 -3.59
N PHE A 52 -4.12 -14.73 -2.30
CA PHE A 52 -4.46 -16.08 -1.82
C PHE A 52 -5.92 -16.43 -2.07
N GLU A 53 -6.86 -15.50 -1.84
CA GLU A 53 -8.28 -15.76 -2.14
C GLU A 53 -8.54 -15.88 -3.65
N LEU A 54 -7.90 -15.04 -4.47
CA LEU A 54 -7.99 -15.15 -5.94
C LEU A 54 -7.48 -16.51 -6.42
N ILE A 55 -6.28 -16.92 -5.97
CA ILE A 55 -5.70 -18.23 -6.32
C ILE A 55 -6.62 -19.37 -5.90
N ARG A 56 -7.23 -19.31 -4.71
CA ARG A 56 -8.18 -20.34 -4.27
C ARG A 56 -9.38 -20.43 -5.20
N ILE A 57 -9.95 -19.29 -5.60
CA ILE A 57 -11.07 -19.27 -6.53
C ILE A 57 -10.65 -19.84 -7.88
N TYR A 58 -9.46 -19.48 -8.39
CA TYR A 58 -8.94 -20.00 -9.66
C TYR A 58 -8.73 -21.51 -9.61
N ILE A 59 -8.15 -22.03 -8.53
CA ILE A 59 -7.98 -23.47 -8.34
C ILE A 59 -9.32 -24.18 -8.23
N LEU A 60 -10.29 -23.59 -7.52
CA LEU A 60 -11.62 -24.19 -7.41
C LEU A 60 -12.32 -24.24 -8.76
N LEU A 61 -12.32 -23.14 -9.51
CA LEU A 61 -12.99 -23.05 -10.81
C LEU A 61 -12.26 -23.86 -11.89
N LYS A 62 -10.93 -23.86 -11.85
CA LYS A 62 -9.96 -24.59 -12.70
C LYS A 62 -9.99 -24.24 -14.19
N ASP A 63 -11.17 -24.14 -14.78
CA ASP A 63 -11.38 -23.77 -16.18
C ASP A 63 -11.17 -22.27 -16.38
N GLU A 64 -10.35 -21.90 -17.36
CA GLU A 64 -10.10 -20.51 -17.74
C GLU A 64 -11.40 -19.77 -18.11
N GLU A 65 -12.34 -20.43 -18.81
CA GLU A 65 -13.65 -19.88 -19.14
C GLU A 65 -14.46 -19.49 -17.88
N LEU A 66 -14.42 -20.32 -16.84
CA LEU A 66 -15.14 -20.07 -15.59
C LEU A 66 -14.45 -18.97 -14.77
N ILE A 67 -13.11 -18.94 -14.81
CA ILE A 67 -12.30 -17.89 -14.18
C ILE A 67 -12.56 -16.55 -14.84
N GLU A 68 -12.60 -16.49 -16.16
CA GLU A 68 -12.90 -15.26 -16.90
C GLU A 68 -14.28 -14.73 -16.55
N ARG A 69 -15.31 -15.59 -16.56
CA ARG A 69 -16.65 -15.20 -16.10
C ARG A 69 -16.66 -14.72 -14.67
N PHE A 70 -15.90 -15.36 -13.78
CA PHE A 70 -15.73 -14.91 -12.40
C PHE A 70 -15.13 -13.49 -12.32
N LEU A 71 -14.09 -13.22 -13.11
CA LEU A 71 -13.45 -11.90 -13.15
C LEU A 71 -14.40 -10.84 -13.68
N THR A 72 -15.16 -11.14 -14.74
CA THR A 72 -16.19 -10.24 -15.26
C THR A 72 -17.25 -9.90 -14.23
N ILE A 73 -17.86 -10.89 -13.57
CA ILE A 73 -18.92 -10.62 -12.59
C ILE A 73 -18.39 -9.95 -11.31
N SER A 74 -17.09 -10.07 -11.02
CA SER A 74 -16.48 -9.43 -9.85
C SER A 74 -15.97 -8.02 -10.12
N GLY A 75 -15.93 -7.59 -11.39
CA GLY A 75 -15.40 -6.29 -11.82
C GLY A 75 -13.87 -6.26 -11.96
N LEU A 76 -13.23 -7.42 -12.11
CA LEU A 76 -11.78 -7.56 -12.24
C LEU A 76 -11.36 -7.82 -13.69
N ASN A 77 -10.19 -7.30 -14.09
CA ASN A 77 -9.62 -7.52 -15.42
C ASN A 77 -8.70 -8.75 -15.46
N LYS A 78 -9.00 -9.71 -16.33
CA LYS A 78 -8.21 -10.94 -16.54
C LYS A 78 -6.72 -10.69 -16.76
N GLN A 79 -6.35 -9.71 -17.56
CA GLN A 79 -4.95 -9.44 -17.92
C GLN A 79 -4.08 -9.04 -16.72
N MET A 80 -4.69 -8.49 -15.67
CA MET A 80 -3.98 -8.01 -14.49
C MET A 80 -3.98 -9.02 -13.34
N PHE A 81 -4.95 -9.93 -13.31
CA PHE A 81 -5.24 -10.74 -12.12
C PHE A 81 -5.13 -12.25 -12.33
N TYR A 82 -4.87 -12.74 -13.55
CA TYR A 82 -4.80 -14.17 -13.83
C TYR A 82 -3.48 -14.59 -14.48
N ASP A 83 -2.87 -15.63 -13.90
CA ASP A 83 -1.75 -16.38 -14.46
C ASP A 83 -2.15 -17.87 -14.52
N PRO A 84 -2.12 -18.51 -15.71
CA PRO A 84 -2.43 -19.93 -15.87
C PRO A 84 -1.68 -20.86 -14.90
N TYR A 85 -0.42 -20.55 -14.58
CA TYR A 85 0.43 -21.35 -13.70
C TYR A 85 -0.16 -21.55 -12.29
N LEU A 86 -0.99 -20.61 -11.83
CA LEU A 86 -1.63 -20.66 -10.52
C LEU A 86 -2.61 -21.84 -10.37
N THR A 87 -3.13 -22.35 -11.48
CA THR A 87 -4.11 -23.46 -11.47
C THR A 87 -3.45 -24.85 -11.52
N GLU A 88 -2.23 -24.92 -12.04
CA GLU A 88 -1.50 -26.16 -12.31
C GLU A 88 -0.60 -26.60 -11.15
N SER A 89 -0.10 -25.65 -10.35
CA SER A 89 0.88 -25.94 -9.30
C SER A 89 0.27 -26.61 -8.05
N ALA A 90 0.66 -27.87 -7.81
CA ALA A 90 0.23 -28.63 -6.64
C ALA A 90 0.74 -28.03 -5.30
N THR A 91 1.94 -27.45 -5.29
CA THR A 91 2.53 -26.81 -4.11
C THR A 91 1.78 -25.53 -3.74
N ILE A 92 1.39 -24.73 -4.73
CA ILE A 92 0.56 -23.53 -4.51
C ILE A 92 -0.79 -23.94 -3.92
N ARG A 93 -1.42 -24.98 -4.49
CA ARG A 93 -2.70 -25.52 -4.01
C ARG A 93 -2.66 -25.92 -2.53
N GLN A 94 -1.65 -26.68 -2.10
CA GLN A 94 -1.53 -27.05 -0.69
C GLN A 94 -1.34 -25.84 0.22
N ARG A 95 -0.47 -24.90 -0.18
CA ARG A 95 -0.17 -23.71 0.61
C ARG A 95 -1.39 -22.82 0.82
N VAL A 96 -2.17 -22.57 -0.23
CA VAL A 96 -3.32 -21.65 -0.11
C VAL A 96 -4.48 -22.28 0.66
N PHE A 97 -4.70 -23.60 0.58
CA PHE A 97 -5.79 -24.25 1.32
C PHE A 97 -5.42 -24.69 2.75
N ALA A 98 -4.14 -24.64 3.13
CA ALA A 98 -3.69 -25.00 4.47
C ALA A 98 -4.47 -24.23 5.57
N GLY A 99 -5.04 -24.98 6.52
CA GLY A 99 -5.76 -24.42 7.68
C GLY A 99 -7.17 -23.90 7.40
N ILE A 100 -7.68 -23.99 6.17
CA ILE A 100 -9.07 -23.58 5.85
C ILE A 100 -10.04 -24.69 6.20
N ARG A 101 -11.11 -24.37 6.93
CA ARG A 101 -12.20 -25.32 7.19
C ARG A 101 -13.28 -25.21 6.12
N LEU A 102 -13.59 -26.33 5.46
CA LEU A 102 -14.63 -26.38 4.43
C LEU A 102 -15.99 -26.75 5.04
N ARG A 103 -16.95 -25.82 5.02
CA ARG A 103 -18.28 -26.01 5.61
C ARG A 103 -19.29 -26.67 4.67
N GLY A 104 -20.09 -27.62 5.16
CA GLY A 104 -21.21 -28.19 4.44
C GLY A 104 -21.38 -29.70 4.65
N LEU A 105 -22.62 -30.19 4.56
CA LEU A 105 -22.95 -31.60 4.80
C LEU A 105 -22.54 -32.52 3.63
N THR A 106 -22.76 -32.06 2.40
CA THR A 106 -22.45 -32.84 1.19
C THR A 106 -21.15 -32.38 0.55
N ARG A 107 -20.49 -33.24 -0.23
CA ARG A 107 -19.26 -32.87 -0.97
C ARG A 107 -19.49 -31.68 -1.92
N LYS A 108 -20.61 -31.71 -2.65
CA LYS A 108 -21.05 -30.60 -3.52
C LYS A 108 -21.33 -29.32 -2.70
N GLY A 109 -21.96 -29.45 -1.54
CA GLY A 109 -22.22 -28.33 -0.63
C GLY A 109 -20.94 -27.68 -0.11
N ARG A 110 -19.97 -28.51 0.33
CA ARG A 110 -18.65 -28.05 0.78
C ARG A 110 -17.91 -27.28 -0.30
N TYR A 111 -17.85 -27.82 -1.51
CA TYR A 111 -17.21 -27.15 -2.64
C TYR A 111 -17.86 -25.80 -2.98
N LYS A 112 -19.20 -25.78 -3.08
CA LYS A 112 -19.95 -24.54 -3.36
C LYS A 112 -19.70 -23.48 -2.28
N ASN A 113 -19.74 -23.88 -1.01
CA ASN A 113 -19.49 -22.96 0.08
C ASN A 113 -18.02 -22.50 0.09
N ALA A 114 -17.05 -23.34 -0.28
CA ALA A 114 -15.66 -22.94 -0.41
C ALA A 114 -15.49 -21.74 -1.36
N VAL A 115 -16.13 -21.79 -2.54
CA VAL A 115 -16.07 -20.68 -3.51
C VAL A 115 -16.70 -19.41 -2.95
N LEU A 116 -17.89 -19.53 -2.34
CA LEU A 116 -18.60 -18.37 -1.75
C LEU A 116 -17.81 -17.76 -0.60
N ASP A 117 -17.23 -18.59 0.28
CA ASP A 117 -16.46 -18.15 1.43
C ASP A 117 -15.14 -17.48 1.00
N CYS A 118 -14.49 -17.99 -0.06
CA CYS A 118 -13.32 -17.32 -0.64
C CYS A 118 -13.70 -15.95 -1.21
N TYR A 119 -14.84 -15.84 -1.90
CA TYR A 119 -15.29 -14.56 -2.45
C TYR A 119 -15.65 -13.55 -1.36
N GLU A 120 -16.32 -13.99 -0.30
CA GLU A 120 -16.65 -13.15 0.84
C GLU A 120 -15.39 -12.60 1.51
N ARG A 121 -14.39 -13.46 1.78
CA ARG A 121 -13.09 -13.02 2.32
C ARG A 121 -12.34 -12.11 1.36
N LEU A 122 -12.37 -12.40 0.07
CA LEU A 122 -11.75 -11.56 -0.95
C LEU A 122 -12.35 -10.15 -0.92
N THR A 123 -13.68 -10.03 -0.85
CA THR A 123 -14.39 -8.74 -0.77
C THR A 123 -13.94 -7.96 0.45
N ILE A 124 -13.91 -8.60 1.62
CA ILE A 124 -13.42 -7.99 2.87
C ILE A 124 -11.97 -7.51 2.73
N HIS A 125 -11.09 -8.31 2.14
CA HIS A 125 -9.67 -7.95 1.99
C HIS A 125 -9.46 -6.81 0.99
N VAL A 126 -10.23 -6.77 -0.11
CA VAL A 126 -10.19 -5.66 -1.06
C VAL A 126 -10.73 -4.37 -0.44
N GLU A 127 -11.81 -4.43 0.35
CA GLU A 127 -12.32 -3.28 1.09
C GLU A 127 -11.29 -2.76 2.10
N GLN A 128 -10.66 -3.65 2.88
CA GLN A 128 -9.59 -3.30 3.81
C GLN A 128 -8.40 -2.65 3.08
N TYR A 129 -8.01 -3.20 1.93
CA TYR A 129 -6.96 -2.63 1.09
C TYR A 129 -7.32 -1.21 0.62
N ARG A 130 -8.53 -1.02 0.10
CA ARG A 130 -9.00 0.29 -0.38
C ARG A 130 -9.09 1.32 0.74
N ALA A 131 -9.56 0.91 1.93
CA ALA A 131 -9.59 1.79 3.09
C ALA A 131 -8.18 2.25 3.49
N ARG A 132 -7.22 1.32 3.54
CA ARG A 132 -5.82 1.65 3.85
C ARG A 132 -5.16 2.50 2.76
N PHE A 133 -5.45 2.21 1.50
CA PHE A 133 -5.01 3.05 0.39
C PHE A 133 -5.52 4.49 0.52
N ALA A 134 -6.78 4.66 0.90
CA ALA A 134 -7.36 5.99 1.13
C ALA A 134 -6.68 6.72 2.30
N GLU A 135 -6.45 6.03 3.43
CA GLU A 135 -5.73 6.58 4.58
C GLU A 135 -4.31 7.06 4.20
N LEU A 136 -3.52 6.20 3.53
CA LEU A 136 -2.16 6.55 3.08
C LEU A 136 -2.18 7.72 2.08
N ASN A 137 -3.20 7.80 1.24
CA ASN A 137 -3.36 8.88 0.28
C ASN A 137 -3.74 10.20 0.95
N ASP A 138 -4.50 10.17 2.03
CA ASP A 138 -4.80 11.36 2.82
C ASP A 138 -3.58 11.82 3.64
N GLU A 139 -2.79 10.89 4.19
CA GLU A 139 -1.49 11.19 4.81
C GLU A 139 -0.52 11.85 3.80
N GLN A 140 -0.43 11.31 2.58
CA GLN A 140 0.38 11.86 1.49
C GLN A 140 -0.02 13.31 1.15
N LYS A 141 -1.33 13.60 1.10
CA LYS A 141 -1.84 14.95 0.86
C LYS A 141 -1.51 15.88 2.02
N MET A 142 -1.67 15.45 3.27
CA MET A 142 -1.33 16.26 4.44
C MET A 142 0.14 16.65 4.43
N ILE A 143 1.05 15.71 4.16
CA ILE A 143 2.48 16.01 4.02
C ILE A 143 2.72 17.04 2.89
N GLY A 144 2.02 16.90 1.76
CA GLY A 144 2.09 17.88 0.67
C GLY A 144 1.63 19.28 1.08
N GLU A 145 0.56 19.38 1.86
CA GLU A 145 0.07 20.65 2.41
C GLU A 145 1.02 21.24 3.45
N GLU A 146 1.60 20.42 4.32
CA GLU A 146 2.60 20.84 5.29
C GLU A 146 3.88 21.37 4.62
N ILE A 147 4.35 20.72 3.55
CA ILE A 147 5.46 21.21 2.73
C ILE A 147 5.11 22.59 2.12
N LYS A 148 3.88 22.77 1.64
CA LYS A 148 3.44 24.06 1.11
C LYS A 148 3.42 25.14 2.18
N ILE A 149 2.87 24.84 3.37
CA ILE A 149 2.87 25.76 4.52
C ILE A 149 4.29 26.05 4.98
N PHE A 150 5.18 25.05 4.95
CA PHE A 150 6.59 25.19 5.28
C PHE A 150 7.28 26.23 4.40
N TYR A 151 7.10 26.14 3.08
CA TYR A 151 7.67 27.13 2.15
C TYR A 151 7.03 28.52 2.28
N GLN A 152 5.74 28.62 2.63
CA GLN A 152 5.10 29.91 2.88
C GLN A 152 5.63 30.60 4.15
N LYS A 153 5.86 29.82 5.22
CA LYS A 153 6.35 30.33 6.51
C LYS A 153 7.87 30.53 6.54
N ASN A 154 8.59 29.75 5.74
CA ASN A 154 10.04 29.77 5.64
C ASN A 154 10.44 30.03 4.20
N ASP A 155 10.19 31.26 3.74
CA ASP A 155 10.71 31.71 2.45
C ASP A 155 12.24 31.70 2.51
N LEU A 156 12.83 30.64 1.97
CA LEU A 156 14.26 30.41 1.91
C LEU A 156 15.00 31.57 1.26
N SER A 157 14.42 32.20 0.24
CA SER A 157 15.03 33.36 -0.43
C SER A 157 15.04 34.58 0.48
N ALA A 158 13.96 34.81 1.23
CA ALA A 158 13.89 35.88 2.22
C ALA A 158 14.83 35.61 3.41
N ILE A 159 14.90 34.38 3.91
CA ILE A 159 15.79 33.97 5.00
C ILE A 159 17.25 34.12 4.58
N MET A 160 17.64 33.60 3.41
CA MET A 160 19.01 33.72 2.89
C MET A 160 19.37 35.18 2.55
N GLY A 161 18.40 36.00 2.11
CA GLY A 161 18.56 37.45 1.95
C GLY A 161 18.81 38.17 3.28
N PHE A 162 18.03 37.82 4.31
CA PHE A 162 18.16 38.39 5.66
C PHE A 162 19.49 37.98 6.33
N LEU A 163 19.88 36.70 6.26
CA LEU A 163 21.16 36.22 6.78
C LEU A 163 22.34 36.93 6.12
N ARG A 164 22.30 37.14 4.80
CA ARG A 164 23.30 37.93 4.07
C ARG A 164 23.36 39.39 4.54
N SER A 165 22.20 40.00 4.82
CA SER A 165 22.16 41.38 5.32
C SER A 165 22.79 41.52 6.70
N LEU A 166 22.75 40.47 7.53
CA LEU A 166 23.42 40.42 8.82
C LEU A 166 24.94 40.19 8.68
N ASP A 167 25.37 39.30 7.77
CA ASP A 167 26.80 39.06 7.49
C ASP A 167 27.53 40.26 6.90
N ALA A 168 26.84 41.05 6.05
CA ALA A 168 27.41 42.26 5.45
C ALA A 168 27.68 43.38 6.48
N VAL A 169 27.08 43.31 7.68
CA VAL A 169 27.32 44.26 8.77
C VAL A 169 28.57 43.88 9.58
N ASP A 170 28.86 42.58 9.73
CA ASP A 170 29.95 42.07 10.56
C ASP A 170 31.31 41.97 9.82
N ASN A 171 31.35 41.82 8.49
CA ASN A 171 32.61 41.76 7.73
C ASN A 171 32.52 42.30 6.29
N PRO A 172 32.85 43.57 6.01
CA PRO A 172 32.79 44.16 4.67
C PRO A 172 33.87 43.66 3.68
N LEU A 173 34.85 42.88 4.16
CA LEU A 173 36.06 42.50 3.42
C LEU A 173 36.18 41.01 3.09
N GLU A 174 35.26 40.17 3.56
CA GLU A 174 35.26 38.75 3.24
C GLU A 174 34.35 38.53 2.03
N GLY A 175 34.93 38.15 0.90
CA GLY A 175 34.22 37.97 -0.36
C GLY A 175 32.96 37.11 -0.17
N GLY A 176 31.79 37.73 -0.31
CA GLY A 176 30.51 37.08 -0.13
C GLY A 176 30.41 35.80 -0.95
N MET A 177 29.70 34.78 -0.41
CA MET A 177 29.51 33.50 -1.08
C MET A 177 29.15 33.69 -2.55
N ALA A 178 29.86 32.97 -3.43
CA ALA A 178 29.60 33.01 -4.86
C ALA A 178 28.15 32.59 -5.15
N PRO A 179 27.43 33.28 -6.06
CA PRO A 179 26.03 32.98 -6.37
C PRO A 179 25.76 31.50 -6.70
N ALA A 180 26.71 30.84 -7.36
CA ALA A 180 26.62 29.42 -7.72
C ALA A 180 26.58 28.46 -6.51
N MET A 181 27.26 28.78 -5.40
CA MET A 181 27.18 27.97 -4.17
C MET A 181 25.86 28.15 -3.43
N VAL A 182 25.18 29.28 -3.64
CA VAL A 182 23.89 29.59 -3.02
C VAL A 182 22.77 28.81 -3.68
N ASP A 183 22.77 28.73 -5.01
CA ASP A 183 21.80 27.92 -5.76
C ASP A 183 21.93 26.42 -5.41
N GLU A 184 23.16 25.92 -5.27
CA GLU A 184 23.39 24.54 -4.82
C GLU A 184 22.94 24.29 -3.36
N MET A 185 23.05 25.29 -2.48
CA MET A 185 22.54 25.19 -1.11
C MET A 185 21.01 25.25 -1.06
N ASP A 186 20.37 26.11 -1.86
CA ASP A 186 18.91 26.18 -1.93
C ASP A 186 18.32 24.84 -2.41
N ASP A 187 18.92 24.23 -3.44
CA ASP A 187 18.47 22.94 -3.95
C ASP A 187 18.66 21.79 -2.95
N LYS A 188 19.74 21.80 -2.15
CA LYS A 188 19.92 20.82 -1.05
C LYS A 188 18.97 21.07 0.12
N LEU A 189 18.50 22.30 0.27
CA LEU A 189 17.61 22.70 1.35
C LEU A 189 16.14 22.41 1.06
N ARG A 190 15.76 22.27 -0.22
CA ARG A 190 14.41 21.92 -0.65
C ARG A 190 13.97 20.53 -0.18
N ILE A 191 12.72 20.48 0.27
CA ILE A 191 11.97 19.27 0.56
C ILE A 191 11.02 19.00 -0.61
N SER A 192 11.18 17.82 -1.23
CA SER A 192 10.26 17.37 -2.28
C SER A 192 9.05 16.64 -1.67
N PRO A 193 7.85 16.83 -2.25
CA PRO A 193 6.67 16.09 -1.83
C PRO A 193 6.83 14.59 -2.10
N PRO A 194 6.23 13.73 -1.27
CA PRO A 194 6.20 12.29 -1.54
C PRO A 194 5.47 11.99 -2.85
N PRO A 195 5.94 11.00 -3.65
CA PRO A 195 5.21 10.53 -4.83
C PRO A 195 3.79 10.07 -4.49
N ALA A 196 2.93 10.01 -5.51
CA ALA A 196 1.58 9.51 -5.34
C ALA A 196 1.58 8.03 -4.91
N ILE A 197 0.59 7.65 -4.10
CA ILE A 197 0.52 6.29 -3.51
C ILE A 197 0.36 5.21 -4.58
N ASP A 198 -0.28 5.54 -5.70
CA ASP A 198 -0.48 4.65 -6.85
C ASP A 198 0.83 4.24 -7.55
N TYR A 199 1.92 4.98 -7.35
CA TYR A 199 3.27 4.59 -7.78
C TYR A 199 3.79 3.37 -7.02
N TYR A 200 3.41 3.23 -5.75
CA TYR A 200 3.86 2.14 -4.89
C TYR A 200 2.84 1.00 -4.82
N LEU A 201 1.56 1.32 -4.92
CA LEU A 201 0.44 0.41 -4.67
C LEU A 201 -0.58 0.44 -5.80
N PRO A 202 -0.91 -0.71 -6.42
CA PRO A 202 -1.86 -0.73 -7.52
C PRO A 202 -3.26 -0.36 -7.05
N LEU A 203 -3.91 0.58 -7.73
CA LEU A 203 -5.30 0.91 -7.43
C LEU A 203 -6.22 -0.28 -7.77
N MET A 204 -6.81 -0.88 -6.72
CA MET A 204 -7.75 -1.98 -6.86
C MET A 204 -9.19 -1.46 -7.01
N PRO A 205 -9.95 -1.86 -8.04
CA PRO A 205 -11.37 -1.48 -8.15
C PRO A 205 -12.20 -2.12 -7.01
N PRO A 206 -13.36 -1.55 -6.66
CA PRO A 206 -14.26 -2.20 -5.70
C PRO A 206 -14.81 -3.48 -6.32
N LEU A 207 -14.92 -4.54 -5.52
CA LEU A 207 -15.56 -5.77 -5.96
C LEU A 207 -17.07 -5.62 -5.91
N THR A 208 -17.75 -6.33 -6.81
CA THR A 208 -19.21 -6.42 -6.78
C THR A 208 -19.66 -7.14 -5.49
N PRO A 209 -20.63 -6.62 -4.72
CA PRO A 209 -21.04 -7.25 -3.47
C PRO A 209 -21.52 -8.69 -3.68
N LEU A 210 -21.20 -9.58 -2.72
CA LEU A 210 -21.59 -10.99 -2.80
C LEU A 210 -23.10 -11.15 -3.05
N ALA A 211 -23.95 -10.29 -2.49
CA ALA A 211 -25.40 -10.34 -2.69
C ALA A 211 -25.82 -10.34 -4.18
N GLU A 212 -25.12 -9.58 -5.01
CA GLU A 212 -25.42 -9.41 -6.44
C GLU A 212 -24.87 -10.58 -7.27
N VAL A 213 -23.67 -11.07 -6.94
CA VAL A 213 -22.98 -12.13 -7.71
C VAL A 213 -23.24 -13.55 -7.19
N LYS A 214 -23.87 -13.71 -6.03
CA LYS A 214 -24.09 -15.02 -5.37
C LYS A 214 -24.78 -16.03 -6.28
N GLY A 215 -25.72 -15.58 -7.09
CA GLY A 215 -26.43 -16.43 -8.06
C GLY A 215 -25.48 -17.01 -9.10
N GLU A 216 -24.69 -16.15 -9.73
CA GLU A 216 -23.69 -16.54 -10.74
C GLU A 216 -22.56 -17.39 -10.14
N LEU A 217 -22.01 -17.02 -8.98
CA LEU A 217 -20.98 -17.82 -8.30
C LEU A 217 -21.46 -19.24 -7.98
N LYS A 218 -22.74 -19.41 -7.60
CA LYS A 218 -23.34 -20.74 -7.42
C LYS A 218 -23.45 -21.52 -8.74
N ARG A 219 -23.71 -20.84 -9.86
CA ARG A 219 -23.75 -21.46 -11.19
C ARG A 219 -22.35 -21.88 -11.64
N LEU A 220 -21.37 -20.99 -11.53
CA LEU A 220 -19.97 -21.26 -11.86
C LEU A 220 -19.43 -22.44 -11.04
N SER A 221 -19.64 -22.44 -9.72
CA SER A 221 -19.23 -23.56 -8.87
C SER A 221 -19.97 -24.86 -9.21
N ALA A 222 -21.26 -24.82 -9.54
CA ALA A 222 -21.97 -26.02 -9.97
C ALA A 222 -21.41 -26.60 -11.29
N LEU A 223 -21.05 -25.73 -12.24
CA LEU A 223 -20.43 -26.12 -13.51
C LEU A 223 -19.04 -26.72 -13.31
N ALA A 224 -18.18 -26.05 -12.55
CA ALA A 224 -16.85 -26.56 -12.21
C ALA A 224 -16.93 -27.92 -11.50
N PHE A 225 -17.85 -28.07 -10.53
CA PHE A 225 -18.07 -29.36 -9.85
C PHE A 225 -18.52 -30.47 -10.80
N LYS A 226 -19.31 -30.14 -11.83
CA LYS A 226 -19.77 -31.11 -12.82
C LYS A 226 -18.63 -31.52 -13.76
N ARG A 227 -17.81 -30.56 -14.22
CA ARG A 227 -16.71 -30.79 -15.16
C ARG A 227 -15.53 -31.52 -14.51
N HIS A 228 -15.17 -31.14 -13.29
CA HIS A 228 -13.96 -31.64 -12.59
C HIS A 228 -14.28 -32.49 -11.38
N LYS A 229 -15.38 -33.25 -11.44
CA LYS A 229 -15.92 -33.98 -10.30
C LYS A 229 -14.86 -34.83 -9.60
N ASP A 230 -14.11 -35.66 -10.32
CA ASP A 230 -13.19 -36.62 -9.73
C ASP A 230 -11.98 -35.92 -9.05
N ASP A 231 -11.41 -34.90 -9.68
CA ASP A 231 -10.33 -34.09 -9.10
C ASP A 231 -10.78 -33.32 -7.85
N ILE A 232 -11.97 -32.71 -7.89
CA ILE A 232 -12.55 -32.02 -6.73
C ILE A 232 -12.82 -33.01 -5.59
N LEU A 233 -13.30 -34.22 -5.91
CA LEU A 233 -13.54 -35.25 -4.90
C LEU A 233 -12.22 -35.70 -4.25
N ALA A 234 -11.15 -35.89 -5.02
CA ALA A 234 -9.82 -36.20 -4.52
C ALA A 234 -9.28 -35.08 -3.62
N PHE A 235 -9.41 -33.82 -4.07
CA PHE A 235 -9.03 -32.64 -3.30
C PHE A 235 -9.76 -32.57 -1.95
N LEU A 236 -11.09 -32.71 -1.93
CA LEU A 236 -11.88 -32.66 -0.69
C LEU A 236 -11.57 -33.82 0.27
N ALA A 237 -11.15 -34.98 -0.25
CA ALA A 237 -10.73 -36.11 0.57
C ALA A 237 -9.35 -35.87 1.20
N ALA A 238 -8.38 -35.43 0.40
CA ALA A 238 -7.03 -35.09 0.88
C ALA A 238 -7.06 -33.96 1.92
N HIS A 239 -7.89 -32.93 1.69
CA HIS A 239 -8.06 -31.82 2.62
C HIS A 239 -8.61 -32.27 3.98
N ARG A 240 -9.63 -33.15 3.97
CA ARG A 240 -10.19 -33.73 5.21
C ARG A 240 -9.15 -34.52 6.00
N ALA A 241 -8.28 -35.28 5.32
CA ALA A 241 -7.22 -36.04 5.98
C ALA A 241 -6.22 -35.12 6.70
N SER A 242 -5.83 -34.01 6.04
CA SER A 242 -4.92 -33.01 6.62
C SER A 242 -5.51 -32.26 7.83
N GLU A 243 -6.83 -31.97 7.84
CA GLU A 243 -7.51 -31.35 8.99
C GLU A 243 -7.45 -32.26 10.24
N THR A 244 -7.59 -33.59 10.06
CA THR A 244 -7.51 -34.55 11.16
C THR A 244 -6.12 -34.71 11.76
N GLU A 245 -5.05 -34.51 10.98
CA GLU A 245 -3.68 -34.58 11.50
C GLU A 245 -3.31 -33.32 12.30
N VAL A 246 -3.79 -32.15 11.88
CA VAL A 246 -3.55 -30.88 12.60
C VAL A 246 -4.28 -30.85 13.95
N CYS A 247 -5.44 -31.51 14.08
CA CYS A 247 -6.15 -31.63 15.36
C CYS A 247 -5.57 -32.69 16.32
N ARG A 248 -4.59 -33.50 15.89
CA ARG A 248 -3.93 -34.52 16.72
C ARG A 248 -2.54 -34.09 17.24
N ARG A 249 -2.06 -32.92 16.85
CA ARG A 249 -0.84 -32.28 17.37
C ARG A 249 -1.25 -31.11 18.26
#